data_AF-A0A0A8WKK0-F1
#
_entry.id   AF-A0A0A8WKK0-F1
#
_cell.length_a   1.000
_cell.length_b   1.000
_cell.length_c   1.000
_cell.angle_alpha   90.00
_cell.angle_beta   90.00
_cell.angle_gamma   90.00
#
_symmetry.space_group_name_H-M   'P 1'
#
loop_
_entity.id
_entity.type
_entity.pdbx_description
1 polymer ?
#
loop_
_entity_poly.entity_id
_entity_poly.type
_entity_poly.pdbx_seq_one_letter_code
_entity_poly.pdbx_strand_id
1 'polypeptide(L)'
;MGLLSGLMGKEGVVAVNKLQSEYEQLLVDGEIVDVGFQVSRDTFLFTSKRLIVINIQGVSGKRVEYLSIPYAKINKFSVEATGQFDLEAELKIWIGNDSAPLTKKFNSEVSIYDLQKVLAKHLIK
;
A
#
# COMPACT_ATOMS: atom_id res chain seq x y z
N MET A 1 -12.24 9.32 11.59
CA MET A 1 -13.04 9.56 10.36
C MET A 1 -12.57 10.80 9.56
N GLY A 2 -11.26 11.12 9.50
CA GLY A 2 -10.78 12.38 8.89
C GLY A 2 -9.82 12.26 7.72
N LEU A 3 -9.02 11.19 7.65
CA LEU A 3 -8.02 11.02 6.58
C LEU A 3 -8.66 10.54 5.26
N LEU A 4 -9.65 9.65 5.32
CA LEU A 4 -10.29 9.06 4.14
C LEU A 4 -10.97 10.12 3.26
N SER A 5 -11.64 11.09 3.88
CA SER A 5 -12.33 12.17 3.14
C SER A 5 -11.36 13.12 2.42
N GLY A 6 -10.10 13.22 2.87
CA GLY A 6 -9.06 14.01 2.22
C GLY A 6 -8.25 13.26 1.17
N LEU A 7 -8.41 11.93 1.09
CA LEU A 7 -7.78 11.06 0.09
C LEU A 7 -8.74 10.69 -1.06
N MET A 8 -10.04 10.79 -0.82
CA MET A 8 -11.08 10.50 -1.81
C MET A 8 -11.04 11.55 -2.95
N GLY A 9 -10.58 11.13 -4.13
CA GLY A 9 -10.42 12.01 -5.30
C GLY A 9 -8.97 12.36 -5.67
N LYS A 10 -7.97 11.85 -4.92
CA LYS A 10 -6.56 11.93 -5.33
C LYS A 10 -6.24 10.77 -6.29
N GLU A 11 -5.46 11.07 -7.33
CA GLU A 11 -4.96 10.05 -8.26
C GLU A 11 -4.21 8.94 -7.49
N GLY A 12 -4.35 7.70 -7.97
CA GLY A 12 -3.73 6.52 -7.36
C GLY A 12 -4.45 5.92 -6.14
N VAL A 13 -5.41 6.64 -5.51
CA VAL A 13 -6.27 6.09 -4.45
C VAL A 13 -7.49 5.41 -5.07
N VAL A 14 -7.63 4.10 -4.88
CA VAL A 14 -8.77 3.35 -5.44
C VAL A 14 -9.96 3.38 -4.49
N ALA A 15 -11.17 3.44 -5.04
CA ALA A 15 -12.40 3.41 -4.26
C ALA A 15 -12.46 2.15 -3.37
N VAL A 16 -12.57 2.37 -2.06
CA VAL A 16 -12.58 1.30 -1.04
C VAL A 16 -13.64 0.25 -1.33
N ASN A 17 -14.86 0.66 -1.72
CA ASN A 17 -15.94 -0.28 -2.04
C ASN A 17 -15.58 -1.20 -3.22
N LYS A 18 -14.88 -0.68 -4.24
CA LYS A 18 -14.44 -1.49 -5.37
C LYS A 18 -13.41 -2.52 -4.91
N LEU A 19 -12.39 -2.10 -4.16
CA LEU A 19 -11.35 -2.99 -3.64
C LEU A 19 -11.90 -4.04 -2.65
N GLN A 20 -12.85 -3.64 -1.80
CA GLN A 20 -13.51 -4.54 -0.86
C GLN A 20 -14.22 -5.67 -1.60
N SER A 21 -14.96 -5.36 -2.67
CA SER A 21 -15.62 -6.37 -3.51
C SER A 21 -14.64 -7.18 -4.36
N GLU A 22 -13.62 -6.53 -4.92
CA GLU A 22 -12.63 -7.19 -5.80
C GLU A 22 -11.75 -8.20 -5.04
N TYR A 23 -11.41 -7.89 -3.79
CA TYR A 23 -10.52 -8.70 -2.95
C TYR A 23 -11.21 -9.38 -1.78
N GLU A 24 -12.55 -9.46 -1.77
CA GLU A 24 -13.34 -10.04 -0.69
C GLU A 24 -12.86 -11.44 -0.28
N GLN A 25 -12.50 -12.28 -1.26
CA GLN A 25 -12.02 -13.65 -1.03
C GLN A 25 -10.66 -13.71 -0.30
N LEU A 26 -9.90 -12.63 -0.25
CA LEU A 26 -8.63 -12.54 0.46
C LEU A 26 -8.80 -12.12 1.92
N LEU A 27 -9.96 -11.54 2.26
CA LEU A 27 -10.26 -10.95 3.55
C LEU A 27 -10.86 -12.01 4.46
N VAL A 28 -10.47 -11.98 5.74
CA VAL A 28 -11.13 -12.81 6.76
C VAL A 28 -12.40 -12.14 7.24
N ASP A 29 -13.26 -12.88 7.94
CA ASP A 29 -14.48 -12.34 8.53
C ASP A 29 -14.20 -11.09 9.39
N GLY A 30 -14.96 -10.02 9.10
CA GLY A 30 -14.85 -8.72 9.74
C GLY A 30 -13.58 -7.93 9.38
N GLU A 31 -12.76 -8.38 8.44
CA GLU A 31 -11.64 -7.60 7.90
C GLU A 31 -12.14 -6.60 6.85
N ILE A 32 -11.99 -5.31 7.15
CA ILE A 32 -12.42 -4.21 6.28
C ILE A 32 -11.20 -3.58 5.61
N VAL A 33 -11.32 -3.26 4.31
CA VAL A 33 -10.36 -2.43 3.58
C VAL A 33 -10.48 -0.98 4.04
N ASP A 34 -9.39 -0.42 4.52
CA ASP A 34 -9.33 0.99 4.93
C ASP A 34 -9.01 1.90 3.73
N VAL A 35 -8.00 1.52 2.94
CA VAL A 35 -7.53 2.29 1.78
C VAL A 35 -6.73 1.37 0.86
N GLY A 36 -6.76 1.64 -0.45
CA GLY A 36 -5.82 1.01 -1.36
C GLY A 36 -5.19 2.01 -2.31
N PHE A 37 -3.91 1.76 -2.59
CA PHE A 37 -3.12 2.54 -3.52
C PHE A 37 -2.72 1.66 -4.68
N GLN A 38 -3.00 2.10 -5.90
CA GLN A 38 -2.53 1.44 -7.11
C GLN A 38 -1.29 2.18 -7.62
N VAL A 39 -0.20 1.45 -7.80
CA VAL A 39 1.10 1.97 -8.24
C VAL A 39 1.51 1.19 -9.46
N SER A 40 1.41 1.80 -10.64
CA SER A 40 1.55 1.08 -11.91
C SER A 40 0.60 -0.14 -11.97
N ARG A 41 1.13 -1.37 -11.92
CA ARG A 41 0.35 -2.61 -11.93
C ARG A 41 0.16 -3.24 -10.54
N ASP A 42 0.85 -2.73 -9.53
CA ASP A 42 0.78 -3.27 -8.18
C ASP A 42 -0.30 -2.55 -7.37
N THR A 43 -0.91 -3.27 -6.43
CA THR A 43 -1.89 -2.69 -5.51
C THR A 43 -1.45 -2.91 -4.07
N PHE A 44 -1.40 -1.83 -3.29
CA PHE A 44 -1.20 -1.85 -1.85
C PHE A 44 -2.55 -1.70 -1.19
N LEU A 45 -3.02 -2.75 -0.54
CA LEU A 45 -4.30 -2.81 0.13
C LEU A 45 -4.09 -2.77 1.64
N PHE A 46 -4.46 -1.66 2.27
CA PHE A 46 -4.42 -1.51 3.72
C PHE A 46 -5.78 -1.93 4.27
N THR A 47 -5.76 -2.91 5.16
CA THR A 47 -6.96 -3.39 5.86
C THR A 47 -6.90 -3.02 7.33
N SER A 48 -7.98 -3.26 8.04
CA SER A 48 -8.02 -3.18 9.51
C SER A 48 -6.99 -4.07 10.22
N LYS A 49 -6.41 -5.08 9.55
CA LYS A 49 -5.54 -6.10 10.17
C LYS A 49 -4.12 -6.16 9.60
N ARG A 50 -3.94 -5.89 8.32
CA ARG A 50 -2.66 -6.11 7.61
C ARG A 50 -2.54 -5.26 6.35
N LEU A 51 -1.30 -5.12 5.88
CA LEU A 51 -1.01 -4.66 4.53
C LEU A 51 -0.98 -5.87 3.59
N ILE A 52 -1.73 -5.82 2.50
CA ILE A 52 -1.66 -6.82 1.43
C ILE A 52 -1.04 -6.13 0.21
N VAL A 53 0.07 -6.67 -0.29
CA VAL A 53 0.73 -6.19 -1.52
C VAL A 53 0.41 -7.17 -2.63
N ILE A 54 -0.30 -6.69 -3.64
CA ILE A 54 -0.73 -7.45 -4.79
C ILE A 54 0.21 -7.06 -5.93
N ASN A 55 1.06 -8.00 -6.35
CA ASN A 55 2.06 -7.76 -7.36
C ASN A 55 1.75 -8.56 -8.63
N ILE A 56 1.60 -7.87 -9.76
CA ILE A 56 1.33 -8.50 -11.05
C ILE A 56 2.66 -8.74 -11.76
N GLN A 57 3.04 -10.01 -11.89
CA GLN A 57 4.31 -10.46 -12.43
C GLN A 57 4.20 -10.91 -13.89
N GLY A 58 5.32 -10.76 -14.59
CA GLY A 58 5.50 -11.21 -15.96
C GLY A 58 4.93 -10.25 -17.01
N VAL A 59 5.26 -10.56 -18.28
CA VAL A 59 4.84 -9.77 -19.45
C VAL A 59 3.34 -9.94 -19.71
N SER A 60 2.81 -11.15 -19.50
CA SER A 60 1.39 -11.47 -19.71
C SER A 60 0.48 -11.07 -18.53
N GLY A 61 1.05 -10.66 -17.39
CA GLY A 61 0.31 -10.33 -16.17
C GLY A 61 -0.46 -11.50 -15.54
N LYS A 62 -0.26 -12.73 -16.01
CA LYS A 62 -1.01 -13.91 -15.54
C LYS A 62 -0.59 -14.40 -14.16
N ARG A 63 0.61 -14.05 -13.70
CA ARG A 63 1.10 -14.43 -12.39
C ARG A 63 0.85 -13.28 -11.44
N VAL A 64 0.04 -13.51 -10.41
CA VAL A 64 -0.23 -12.53 -9.37
C VAL A 64 0.27 -13.09 -8.05
N GLU A 65 1.04 -12.29 -7.32
CA GLU A 65 1.49 -12.58 -5.97
C GLU A 65 0.68 -11.73 -4.99
N TYR A 66 0.17 -12.38 -3.93
CA TYR A 66 -0.57 -11.74 -2.85
C TYR A 66 0.24 -11.86 -1.55
N LEU A 67 1.02 -10.84 -1.24
CA LEU A 67 1.86 -10.81 -0.05
C LEU A 67 1.11 -10.16 1.12
N SER A 68 0.75 -10.96 2.13
CA SER A 68 0.10 -10.48 3.36
C SER A 68 1.12 -10.18 4.46
N ILE A 69 1.14 -8.94 4.96
CA ILE A 69 2.08 -8.45 5.96
C ILE A 69 1.28 -7.92 7.17
N PRO A 70 1.23 -8.65 8.30
CA PRO A 70 0.65 -8.14 9.53
C PRO A 70 1.36 -6.88 9.99
N TYR A 71 0.63 -5.86 10.44
CA TYR A 71 1.24 -4.59 10.87
C TYR A 71 2.26 -4.77 11.99
N ALA A 72 2.02 -5.71 12.91
CA ALA A 72 2.95 -6.04 13.98
C ALA A 72 4.31 -6.60 13.51
N LYS A 73 4.43 -6.97 12.23
CA LYS A 73 5.68 -7.45 11.62
C LYS A 73 6.40 -6.37 10.81
N ILE A 74 5.88 -5.16 10.72
CA ILE A 74 6.59 -4.06 10.06
C ILE A 74 7.43 -3.34 11.11
N ASN A 75 8.75 -3.51 11.04
CA ASN A 75 9.67 -2.99 12.05
C ASN A 75 9.97 -1.51 11.82
N LYS A 76 10.14 -1.13 10.55
CA LYS A 76 10.40 0.25 10.11
C LYS A 76 10.09 0.40 8.63
N PHE A 77 9.88 1.64 8.21
CA PHE A 77 9.78 2.00 6.80
C PHE A 77 10.60 3.26 6.50
N SER A 78 10.99 3.43 5.24
CA SER A 78 11.67 4.62 4.74
C SER A 78 11.01 5.06 3.44
N VAL A 79 10.97 6.36 3.21
CA VAL A 79 10.54 6.96 1.94
C VAL A 79 11.70 7.83 1.46
N GLU A 80 12.19 7.53 0.25
CA GLU A 80 13.21 8.31 -0.44
C GLU A 80 12.56 9.01 -1.63
N ALA A 81 12.69 10.34 -1.68
CA ALA A 81 12.19 11.18 -2.76
C ALA A 81 13.37 12.01 -3.30
N THR A 82 13.54 12.06 -4.62
CA THR A 82 14.56 12.83 -5.35
C THR A 82 14.29 14.35 -5.54
N GLY A 83 13.96 15.11 -4.49
CA GLY A 83 13.77 16.57 -4.55
C GLY A 83 12.42 17.12 -4.07
N GLN A 84 12.22 18.44 -4.22
CA GLN A 84 11.05 19.15 -3.68
C GLN A 84 9.76 18.98 -4.51
N PHE A 85 9.89 18.49 -5.76
CA PHE A 85 8.82 18.44 -6.77
C PHE A 85 8.63 17.02 -7.35
N ASP A 86 8.98 15.98 -6.60
CA ASP A 86 9.26 14.66 -7.15
C ASP A 86 8.13 13.97 -7.92
N LEU A 87 8.54 13.53 -9.10
CA LEU A 87 7.81 12.60 -9.95
C LEU A 87 8.11 11.14 -9.61
N GLU A 88 9.14 10.87 -8.81
CA GLU A 88 9.60 9.53 -8.48
C GLU A 88 9.96 9.43 -7.00
N ALA A 89 9.45 8.41 -6.32
CA ALA A 89 9.76 8.12 -4.92
C ALA A 89 9.92 6.63 -4.70
N GLU A 90 10.66 6.24 -3.68
CA GLU A 90 10.90 4.84 -3.31
C GLU A 90 10.49 4.59 -1.86
N LEU A 91 9.59 3.62 -1.68
CA LEU A 91 9.20 3.11 -0.38
C LEU A 91 10.00 1.85 -0.06
N LYS A 92 10.54 1.79 1.15
CA LYS A 92 11.23 0.62 1.71
C LYS A 92 10.53 0.19 2.99
N ILE A 93 10.12 -1.07 3.08
CA ILE A 93 9.46 -1.64 4.27
C ILE A 93 10.29 -2.82 4.77
N TRP A 94 10.69 -2.79 6.05
CA TRP A 94 11.37 -3.92 6.70
C TRP A 94 10.36 -4.79 7.42
N ILE A 95 10.36 -6.09 7.08
CA ILE A 95 9.39 -7.06 7.57
C ILE A 95 10.11 -8.06 8.48
N GLY A 96 9.73 -8.10 9.75
CA GLY A 96 10.29 -9.02 10.72
C GLY A 96 11.80 -8.86 10.90
N ASN A 97 12.54 -9.93 10.59
CA ASN A 97 13.99 -9.98 10.71
C ASN A 97 14.69 -9.98 9.34
N ASP A 98 13.96 -9.64 8.27
CA ASP A 98 14.51 -9.62 6.92
C ASP A 98 15.64 -8.58 6.83
N SER A 99 16.78 -9.00 6.27
CA SER A 99 17.95 -8.15 6.10
C SER A 99 17.74 -7.10 5.00
N ALA A 100 16.92 -7.43 4.00
CA ALA A 100 16.56 -6.55 2.89
C ALA A 100 15.11 -6.07 3.03
N PRO A 101 14.82 -4.78 2.73
CA PRO A 101 13.46 -4.29 2.70
C PRO A 101 12.71 -4.76 1.44
N LEU A 102 11.38 -4.80 1.55
CA LEU A 102 10.50 -4.72 0.40
C LEU A 102 10.59 -3.31 -0.18
N THR A 103 11.13 -3.20 -1.40
CA THR A 103 11.33 -1.91 -2.10
C THR A 103 10.33 -1.76 -3.23
N LYS A 104 9.64 -0.62 -3.28
CA LYS A 104 8.67 -0.30 -4.33
C LYS A 104 8.81 1.14 -4.78
N LYS A 105 8.89 1.34 -6.09
CA LYS A 105 8.98 2.66 -6.72
C LYS A 105 7.59 3.19 -7.04
N PHE A 106 7.41 4.47 -6.78
CA PHE A 106 6.20 5.24 -6.96
C PHE A 106 6.49 6.33 -7.99
N ASN A 107 5.54 6.54 -8.89
CA ASN A 107 5.54 7.68 -9.81
C ASN A 107 4.66 8.81 -9.22
N SER A 108 4.61 9.96 -9.90
CA SER A 108 3.82 11.13 -9.51
C SER A 108 2.32 10.89 -9.36
N GLU A 109 1.81 9.78 -9.89
CA GLU A 109 0.38 9.44 -9.87
C GLU A 109 -0.12 9.13 -8.44
N VAL A 110 0.77 8.71 -7.55
CA VAL A 110 0.42 8.37 -6.17
C VAL A 110 1.12 9.32 -5.22
N SER A 111 0.35 10.01 -4.38
CA SER A 111 0.95 10.84 -3.32
C SER A 111 1.66 9.96 -2.29
N ILE A 112 2.99 9.90 -2.38
CA ILE A 112 3.83 9.16 -1.43
C ILE A 112 3.66 9.66 0.01
N TYR A 113 3.33 10.95 0.18
CA TYR A 113 3.03 11.55 1.47
C TYR A 113 1.76 10.98 2.10
N ASP A 114 0.74 10.69 1.30
CA ASP A 114 -0.50 10.10 1.81
C ASP A 114 -0.29 8.64 2.19
N LEU A 115 0.47 7.89 1.38
CA LEU A 115 0.87 6.54 1.74
C LEU A 115 1.68 6.51 3.04
N GLN A 116 2.60 7.47 3.22
CA GLN A 116 3.38 7.61 4.45
C GLN A 116 2.48 7.87 5.67
N LYS A 117 1.47 8.74 5.54
CA LYS A 117 0.49 9.01 6.60
C LYS A 117 -0.33 7.76 6.94
N VAL A 118 -0.73 6.99 5.93
CA VAL A 118 -1.48 5.74 6.14
C VAL A 118 -0.61 4.71 6.84
N LEU A 119 0.62 4.49 6.40
CA LEU A 119 1.56 3.60 7.09
C LEU A 119 1.74 4.03 8.55
N ALA A 120 2.01 5.31 8.80
CA ALA A 120 2.15 5.84 10.14
C ALA A 120 0.92 5.58 11.01
N LYS A 121 -0.29 5.79 10.48
CA LYS A 121 -1.57 5.53 11.18
C LYS A 121 -1.71 4.07 11.62
N HIS A 122 -1.29 3.11 10.81
CA HIS A 122 -1.44 1.68 11.11
C HIS A 122 -0.29 1.11 11.97
N LEU A 123 0.88 1.74 11.91
CA LEU A 123 2.10 1.25 12.57
C LEU A 123 2.41 1.95 13.90
N ILE A 124 2.04 3.22 14.03
CA ILE A 124 2.30 4.05 15.22
C ILE A 124 0.98 4.16 15.99
N LYS A 125 0.98 3.65 17.22
CA LYS A 125 -0.14 3.76 18.17
C LYS A 125 -0.08 5.05 18.94
#